data_AF-A0A0M1M2J4-F1
#
_entry.id   AF-A0A0M1M2J4-F1
#
_cell.length_a   1.000
_cell.length_b   1.000
_cell.length_c   1.000
_cell.angle_alpha   90.00
_cell.angle_beta   90.00
_cell.angle_gamma   90.00
#
_symmetry.space_group_name_H-M   'P 1'
#
loop_
_entity.id
_entity.type
_entity.pdbx_description
1 polymer ?
#
loop_
_entity_poly.entity_id
_entity_poly.type
_entity_poly.pdbx_seq_one_letter_code
_entity_poly.pdbx_strand_id
1 'polypeptide(L)'
;MIKYFYKYTSLREEFFNNLMLRATPFKALNDPFEGLFNKEQFQNVNKNINEYYSKQGYTIDKENDITLDEVMDLLQSDFNDVGIFSFSVDVTNPLMWAHYADQHNGIALEFDYDKPLFQDSIYSTGDRMSRFKKDYLGQTYEFPEKVMYRREMPRFKRPGEVNPDNIYEYY
;
A
#
# COMPACT_ATOMS: atom_id res chain seq x y z
N MET A 1 -10.78 15.01 -12.18
CA MET A 1 -9.38 15.14 -11.71
C MET A 1 -9.43 15.21 -10.19
N ILE A 2 -8.62 14.42 -9.49
CA ILE A 2 -8.57 14.45 -8.01
C ILE A 2 -7.83 15.74 -7.63
N LYS A 3 -8.41 16.52 -6.71
CA LYS A 3 -7.82 17.78 -6.25
C LYS A 3 -7.21 17.67 -4.86
N TYR A 4 -7.83 16.85 -4.00
CA TYR A 4 -7.43 16.75 -2.60
C TYR A 4 -7.34 15.30 -2.14
N PHE A 5 -6.45 15.09 -1.18
CA PHE A 5 -6.36 13.90 -0.36
C PHE A 5 -6.71 14.23 1.09
N TYR A 6 -7.33 13.27 1.77
CA TYR A 6 -7.78 13.40 3.14
C TYR A 6 -7.12 12.36 4.02
N LYS A 7 -6.47 12.82 5.10
CA LYS A 7 -5.99 11.96 6.19
C LYS A 7 -6.91 12.09 7.39
N TYR A 8 -7.64 11.02 7.69
CA TYR A 8 -8.43 10.91 8.90
C TYR A 8 -7.52 10.64 10.10
N THR A 9 -7.82 11.29 11.22
CA THR A 9 -7.10 11.08 12.47
C THR A 9 -7.96 11.53 13.65
N SER A 10 -7.74 10.91 14.80
CA SER A 10 -8.13 11.50 16.08
C SER A 10 -7.55 12.91 16.21
N LEU A 11 -8.26 13.80 16.90
CA LEU A 11 -7.75 15.13 17.18
C LEU A 11 -6.48 15.02 18.03
N ARG A 12 -5.37 15.56 17.52
CA ARG A 12 -4.08 15.57 18.19
C ARG A 12 -3.53 16.99 18.17
N GLU A 13 -3.75 17.73 19.26
CA GLU A 13 -3.45 19.17 19.32
C GLU A 13 -1.97 19.48 19.02
N GLU A 14 -1.04 18.63 19.46
CA GLU A 14 0.39 18.79 19.19
C GLU A 14 0.75 18.80 17.69
N PHE A 15 -0.10 18.24 16.81
CA PHE A 15 0.06 18.33 15.37
C PHE A 15 0.17 19.79 14.91
N PHE A 16 -0.64 20.68 15.48
CA PHE A 16 -0.63 22.10 15.09
C PHE A 16 0.62 22.85 15.57
N ASN A 17 1.41 22.23 16.46
CA ASN A 17 2.67 22.79 16.93
C ASN A 17 3.87 22.26 16.14
N ASN A 18 3.89 20.98 15.77
CA ASN A 18 5.03 20.35 15.11
C ASN A 18 4.82 20.00 13.62
N LEU A 19 3.57 20.02 13.14
CA LEU A 19 3.15 19.65 11.78
C LEU A 19 3.63 18.26 11.33
N MET A 20 3.94 17.37 12.26
CA MET A 20 4.43 16.03 11.96
C MET A 20 3.26 15.06 11.77
N LEU A 21 3.25 14.26 10.71
CA LEU A 21 2.26 13.20 10.53
C LEU A 21 2.74 11.90 11.17
N ARG A 22 1.82 11.14 11.79
CA ARG A 22 2.11 9.81 12.33
C ARG A 22 2.00 8.76 11.24
N ALA A 23 3.08 8.04 10.99
CA ALA A 23 3.06 6.81 10.20
C ALA A 23 2.55 5.67 11.09
N THR A 24 1.58 4.90 10.61
CA THR A 24 1.05 3.76 11.37
C THR A 24 1.89 2.52 11.08
N PRO A 25 2.51 1.88 12.09
CA PRO A 25 3.19 0.61 11.88
C PRO A 25 2.22 -0.43 11.32
N PHE A 26 2.68 -1.32 10.45
CA PHE A 26 1.85 -2.32 9.79
C PHE A 26 0.95 -3.13 10.76
N LYS A 27 1.48 -3.55 11.90
CA LYS A 27 0.73 -4.32 12.93
C LYS A 27 -0.36 -3.51 13.65
N ALA A 28 -0.38 -2.20 13.47
CA ALA A 28 -1.29 -1.28 14.15
C ALA A 28 -2.26 -0.60 13.17
N LEU A 29 -2.38 -1.11 11.94
CA LEU A 29 -3.41 -0.67 11.01
C LEU A 29 -4.80 -0.99 11.56
N ASN A 30 -5.72 -0.03 11.42
CA ASN A 30 -7.03 -0.09 12.07
C ASN A 30 -8.10 -0.79 11.21
N ASP A 31 -7.81 -1.02 9.94
CA ASP A 31 -8.69 -1.75 9.05
C ASP A 31 -8.44 -3.27 9.18
N PRO A 32 -9.49 -4.08 9.43
CA PRO A 32 -9.36 -5.50 9.70
C PRO A 32 -8.92 -6.34 8.50
N PHE A 33 -8.86 -5.77 7.30
CA PHE A 33 -8.44 -6.42 6.07
C PHE A 33 -7.14 -5.84 5.51
N GLU A 34 -6.65 -4.72 6.04
CA GLU A 34 -5.43 -4.07 5.55
C GLU A 34 -4.18 -4.86 5.96
N GLY A 35 -3.36 -5.21 4.96
CA GLY A 35 -2.15 -6.00 5.17
C GLY A 35 -2.36 -7.49 5.43
N LEU A 36 -3.60 -7.96 5.54
CA LEU A 36 -3.89 -9.37 5.79
C LEU A 36 -4.17 -10.13 4.49
N PHE A 37 -3.58 -11.31 4.37
CA PHE A 37 -3.85 -12.27 3.31
C PHE A 37 -3.99 -13.67 3.91
N ASN A 38 -4.86 -14.49 3.32
CA ASN A 38 -5.04 -15.88 3.72
C ASN A 38 -4.48 -16.84 2.66
N LYS A 39 -4.37 -18.11 3.05
CA LYS A 39 -3.84 -19.18 2.19
C LYS A 39 -4.61 -19.34 0.87
N GLU A 40 -5.94 -19.19 0.88
CA GLU A 40 -6.76 -19.28 -0.34
C GLU A 40 -6.41 -18.13 -1.30
N GLN A 41 -6.26 -16.90 -0.80
CA GLN A 41 -5.87 -15.74 -1.61
C GLN A 41 -4.53 -15.97 -2.29
N PHE A 42 -3.51 -16.43 -1.56
CA PHE A 42 -2.20 -16.70 -2.14
C PHE A 42 -2.24 -17.79 -3.20
N GLN A 43 -2.95 -18.90 -2.92
CA GLN A 43 -3.10 -19.99 -3.89
C GLN A 43 -3.77 -19.50 -5.19
N ASN A 44 -4.80 -18.66 -5.06
CA ASN A 44 -5.49 -18.10 -6.20
C ASN A 44 -4.61 -17.09 -6.97
N VAL A 45 -3.86 -16.24 -6.28
CA VAL A 45 -2.88 -15.32 -6.88
C VAL A 45 -1.85 -16.10 -7.69
N ASN A 46 -1.18 -17.06 -7.05
CA ASN A 46 -0.14 -17.88 -7.69
C ASN A 46 -0.71 -18.63 -8.90
N LYS A 47 -1.90 -19.24 -8.76
CA LYS A 47 -2.58 -19.91 -9.89
C LYS A 47 -2.83 -18.94 -11.05
N ASN A 48 -3.40 -17.77 -10.80
CA ASN A 48 -3.76 -16.83 -11.85
C ASN A 48 -2.54 -16.22 -12.53
N ILE A 49 -1.50 -15.87 -11.77
CA ILE A 49 -0.22 -15.38 -12.31
C ILE A 49 0.39 -16.47 -13.21
N ASN A 50 0.43 -17.72 -12.75
CA ASN A 50 0.92 -18.84 -13.55
C ASN A 50 0.13 -19.02 -14.86
N GLU A 51 -1.20 -18.96 -14.78
CA GLU A 51 -2.06 -19.03 -15.96
C GLU A 51 -1.84 -17.85 -16.92
N TYR A 52 -1.64 -16.64 -16.41
CA TYR A 52 -1.36 -15.45 -17.22
C TYR A 52 -0.06 -15.64 -18.02
N TYR A 53 1.03 -15.97 -17.34
CA TYR A 53 2.35 -16.15 -17.98
C TYR A 53 2.39 -17.34 -18.93
N SER A 54 1.75 -18.46 -18.56
CA SER A 54 1.64 -19.64 -19.42
C SER A 54 0.94 -19.31 -20.74
N LYS A 55 -0.12 -18.47 -20.72
CA LYS A 55 -0.81 -18.02 -21.93
C LYS A 55 0.07 -17.13 -22.83
N GLN A 56 1.08 -16.47 -22.26
CA GLN A 56 2.04 -15.66 -23.00
C GLN A 56 3.26 -16.46 -23.47
N GLY A 57 3.29 -17.77 -23.25
CA GLY A 57 4.39 -18.65 -23.69
C GLY A 57 5.56 -18.76 -22.72
N TYR A 58 5.43 -18.24 -21.50
CA TYR A 58 6.44 -18.35 -20.45
C TYR A 58 6.20 -19.57 -19.57
N THR A 59 7.28 -20.25 -19.19
CA THR A 59 7.23 -21.42 -18.29
C THR A 59 7.82 -20.99 -16.95
N ILE A 60 6.98 -20.89 -15.92
CA ILE A 60 7.47 -20.55 -14.57
C ILE A 60 8.06 -21.81 -13.96
N ASP A 61 9.36 -21.77 -13.69
CA ASP A 61 10.08 -22.86 -13.03
C ASP A 61 9.52 -23.06 -11.62
N LYS A 62 9.02 -24.26 -11.34
CA LYS A 62 8.44 -24.61 -10.03
C LYS A 62 9.51 -24.99 -9.00
N GLU A 63 10.80 -24.86 -9.34
CA GLU A 63 11.89 -25.43 -8.53
C GLU A 63 12.15 -24.70 -7.21
N ASN A 64 11.68 -23.46 -7.04
CA ASN A 64 11.72 -22.77 -5.77
C ASN A 64 10.35 -22.83 -5.09
N ASP A 65 10.02 -23.98 -4.49
CA ASP A 65 8.89 -24.13 -3.55
C ASP A 65 9.21 -23.34 -2.26
N ILE A 66 9.24 -22.02 -2.34
CA ILE A 66 9.16 -21.18 -1.15
C ILE A 66 7.78 -21.47 -0.55
N THR A 67 7.78 -21.97 0.68
CA THR A 67 6.54 -22.30 1.36
C THR A 67 5.74 -21.02 1.60
N LEU A 68 4.41 -21.16 1.63
CA LEU A 68 3.49 -20.08 2.00
C LEU A 68 3.92 -19.37 3.27
N ASP A 69 4.37 -20.13 4.26
CA ASP A 69 4.77 -19.59 5.55
C ASP A 69 6.06 -18.78 5.41
N GLU A 70 7.03 -19.22 4.61
CA GLU A 70 8.25 -18.44 4.33
C GLU A 70 7.97 -17.14 3.57
N VAL A 71 7.10 -17.14 2.56
CA VAL A 71 6.72 -15.89 1.87
C VAL A 71 6.00 -14.94 2.83
N MET A 72 5.10 -15.48 3.65
CA MET A 72 4.34 -14.67 4.61
C MET A 72 5.25 -14.08 5.69
N ASP A 73 6.22 -14.85 6.20
CA ASP A 73 7.20 -14.38 7.18
C ASP A 73 8.13 -13.32 6.59
N LEU A 74 8.59 -13.50 5.34
CA LEU A 74 9.39 -12.49 4.63
C LEU A 74 8.62 -11.19 4.47
N LEU A 75 7.40 -11.24 3.92
CA LEU A 75 6.55 -10.06 3.74
C LEU A 75 6.25 -9.37 5.07
N GLN A 76 5.86 -10.12 6.10
CA GLN A 76 5.61 -9.55 7.43
C GLN A 76 6.86 -8.95 8.05
N SER A 77 8.03 -9.54 7.83
CA SER A 77 9.30 -9.02 8.33
C SER A 77 9.65 -7.68 7.69
N ASP A 78 9.47 -7.55 6.37
CA ASP A 78 9.74 -6.33 5.62
C ASP A 78 8.82 -5.17 6.05
N PHE A 79 7.56 -5.47 6.37
CA PHE A 79 6.60 -4.45 6.80
C PHE A 79 6.78 -3.98 8.25
N ASN A 80 7.56 -4.68 9.09
CA ASN A 80 7.73 -4.31 10.49
C ASN A 80 8.47 -2.98 10.68
N ASP A 81 9.37 -2.65 9.77
CA ASP A 81 10.19 -1.43 9.83
C ASP A 81 9.57 -0.27 9.03
N VAL A 82 8.39 -0.48 8.44
CA VAL A 82 7.69 0.50 7.62
C VAL A 82 6.51 1.12 8.37
N GLY A 83 6.39 2.44 8.26
CA GLY A 83 5.20 3.18 8.68
C GLY A 83 4.33 3.52 7.46
N ILE A 84 3.03 3.28 7.56
CA ILE A 84 2.07 3.44 6.47
C ILE A 84 1.24 4.72 6.65
N PHE A 85 1.03 5.42 5.54
CA PHE A 85 0.19 6.60 5.44
C PHE A 85 -0.93 6.39 4.42
N SER A 86 -2.12 6.04 4.91
CA SER A 86 -3.30 5.91 4.05
C SER A 86 -4.03 7.26 3.91
N PHE A 87 -4.46 7.59 2.68
CA PHE A 87 -5.27 8.76 2.33
C PHE A 87 -6.56 8.32 1.63
N SER A 88 -7.57 9.18 1.65
CA SER A 88 -8.81 9.03 0.85
C SER A 88 -9.02 10.25 -0.03
N VAL A 89 -9.69 10.06 -1.17
CA VAL A 89 -10.17 11.17 -2.01
C VAL A 89 -11.55 11.68 -1.61
N ASP A 90 -12.26 10.92 -0.77
CA ASP A 90 -13.56 11.26 -0.23
C ASP A 90 -13.40 11.49 1.28
N VAL A 91 -13.74 12.71 1.74
CA VAL A 91 -13.71 13.16 3.15
C VAL A 91 -14.95 12.73 3.94
N THR A 92 -16.01 12.34 3.24
CA THR A 92 -17.30 11.95 3.83
C THR A 92 -17.42 10.44 4.02
N ASN A 93 -16.37 9.68 3.66
CA ASN A 93 -16.40 8.22 3.68
C ASN A 93 -16.58 7.70 5.12
N PRO A 94 -17.72 7.08 5.46
CA PRO A 94 -18.01 6.66 6.82
C PRO A 94 -17.10 5.55 7.32
N LEU A 95 -16.60 4.68 6.43
CA LEU A 95 -15.67 3.60 6.82
C LEU A 95 -14.30 4.17 7.20
N MET A 96 -13.85 5.19 6.48
CA MET A 96 -12.59 5.87 6.82
C MET A 96 -12.70 6.61 8.16
N TRP A 97 -13.84 7.26 8.42
CA TRP A 97 -14.15 7.84 9.73
C TRP A 97 -14.24 6.80 10.85
N ALA A 98 -14.74 5.60 10.57
CA ALA A 98 -14.82 4.52 11.56
C ALA A 98 -13.44 3.94 11.91
N HIS A 99 -12.60 3.71 10.90
CA HIS A 99 -11.32 3.00 11.08
C HIS A 99 -10.14 3.93 11.36
N TYR A 100 -10.03 5.07 10.68
CA TYR A 100 -8.83 5.92 10.74
C TYR A 100 -9.00 7.19 11.57
N ALA A 101 -10.24 7.53 11.96
CA ALA A 101 -10.50 8.57 12.95
C ALA A 101 -10.76 7.95 14.33
N ASP A 102 -11.31 8.73 15.27
CA ASP A 102 -11.72 8.27 16.59
C ASP A 102 -13.19 7.83 16.58
N GLN A 103 -13.48 6.73 15.86
CA GLN A 103 -14.84 6.17 15.75
C GLN A 103 -15.89 7.22 15.31
N HIS A 104 -15.67 7.83 14.15
CA HIS A 104 -16.45 8.97 13.63
C HIS A 104 -16.25 10.33 14.32
N ASN A 105 -15.29 10.44 15.24
CA ASN A 105 -14.88 11.71 15.83
C ASN A 105 -13.44 12.07 15.41
N GLY A 106 -13.09 13.35 15.48
CA GLY A 106 -11.75 13.84 15.17
C GLY A 106 -11.74 14.80 13.99
N ILE A 107 -10.70 14.72 13.18
CA ILE A 107 -10.47 15.66 12.08
C ILE A 107 -10.02 14.93 10.81
N ALA A 108 -10.22 15.59 9.67
CA ALA A 108 -9.63 15.21 8.41
C ALA A 108 -8.67 16.32 7.96
N LEU A 109 -7.41 15.96 7.73
CA LEU A 109 -6.40 16.86 7.18
C LEU A 109 -6.49 16.81 5.65
N GLU A 110 -6.68 17.95 5.01
CA GLU A 110 -6.74 18.09 3.56
C GLU A 110 -5.34 18.41 3.00
N PHE A 111 -4.94 17.67 1.97
CA PHE A 111 -3.70 17.86 1.23
C PHE A 111 -4.01 18.12 -0.23
N ASP A 112 -3.32 19.08 -0.83
CA ASP A 112 -3.39 19.36 -2.27
C ASP A 112 -2.68 18.23 -3.03
N TYR A 113 -3.42 17.55 -3.92
CA TYR A 113 -2.90 16.44 -4.73
C TYR A 113 -1.72 16.87 -5.59
N ASP A 114 -1.76 18.10 -6.11
CA ASP A 114 -0.74 18.62 -7.03
C ASP A 114 0.54 19.06 -6.31
N LYS A 115 0.59 18.92 -4.98
CA LYS A 115 1.75 19.27 -4.15
C LYS A 115 2.45 18.01 -3.64
N PRO A 116 3.76 17.84 -3.91
CA PRO A 116 4.53 16.74 -3.35
C PRO A 116 4.51 16.75 -1.82
N LEU A 117 4.29 15.57 -1.21
CA LEU A 117 4.25 15.42 0.25
C LEU A 117 5.59 15.75 0.93
N PHE A 118 6.71 15.58 0.22
CA PHE A 118 8.06 15.71 0.74
C PHE A 118 8.90 16.70 -0.08
N GLN A 119 8.33 17.88 -0.36
CA GLN A 119 8.95 18.90 -1.21
C GLN A 119 10.38 19.30 -0.77
N ASP A 120 10.64 19.30 0.54
CA ASP A 120 11.92 19.73 1.11
C ASP A 120 12.88 18.57 1.44
N SER A 121 12.49 17.32 1.20
CA SER A 121 13.28 16.14 1.57
C SER A 121 14.19 15.68 0.43
N ILE A 122 15.03 16.55 -0.12
CA ILE A 122 15.93 16.17 -1.24
C ILE A 122 17.25 15.62 -0.70
N TYR A 123 17.58 14.40 -1.11
CA TYR A 123 18.82 13.69 -0.78
C TYR A 123 19.61 13.35 -2.06
N SER A 124 20.95 13.30 -1.93
CA SER A 124 21.80 12.69 -2.96
C SER A 124 21.71 11.16 -2.84
N THR A 125 21.23 10.51 -3.89
CA THR A 125 21.18 9.06 -4.03
C THR A 125 22.08 8.65 -5.20
N GLY A 126 23.35 8.39 -4.89
CA GLY A 126 24.40 8.26 -5.92
C GLY A 126 24.57 9.58 -6.69
N ASP A 127 24.56 9.52 -8.02
CA ASP A 127 24.72 10.70 -8.89
C ASP A 127 23.39 11.45 -9.17
N ARG A 128 22.29 11.06 -8.52
CA ARG A 128 20.96 11.67 -8.72
C ARG A 128 20.43 12.28 -7.43
N MET A 129 19.68 13.38 -7.59
CA MET A 129 18.87 13.94 -6.51
C MET A 129 17.54 13.19 -6.43
N SER A 130 17.17 12.72 -5.24
CA SER A 130 15.95 11.97 -4.98
C SER A 130 15.29 12.46 -3.70
N ARG A 131 13.94 12.46 -3.65
CA ARG A 131 13.20 12.76 -2.42
C ARG A 131 13.22 11.64 -1.40
N PHE A 132 13.49 10.44 -1.89
CA PHE A 132 13.54 9.22 -1.11
C PHE A 132 14.96 8.68 -1.10
N LYS A 133 15.28 7.88 -0.08
CA LYS A 133 16.51 7.09 -0.08
C LYS A 133 16.50 6.13 -1.27
N LYS A 134 17.66 5.51 -1.53
CA LYS A 134 17.78 4.48 -2.58
C LYS A 134 16.70 3.42 -2.37
N ASP A 135 15.80 3.37 -3.34
CA ASP A 135 14.71 2.43 -3.38
C ASP A 135 15.15 1.21 -4.19
N TYR A 136 15.54 0.17 -3.46
CA TYR A 136 16.04 -1.06 -4.06
C TYR A 136 14.92 -1.90 -4.69
N LEU A 137 13.66 -1.61 -4.34
CA LEU A 137 12.49 -2.40 -4.75
C LEU A 137 11.59 -1.64 -5.74
N GLY A 138 11.84 -0.36 -6.00
CA GLY A 138 11.01 0.48 -6.88
C GLY A 138 9.64 0.81 -6.30
N GLN A 139 9.48 0.75 -4.97
CA GLN A 139 8.21 0.92 -4.26
C GLN A 139 8.03 2.31 -3.62
N THR A 140 8.93 3.25 -3.88
CA THR A 140 8.84 4.64 -3.38
C THR A 140 8.25 5.55 -4.45
N TYR A 141 7.14 6.20 -4.09
CA TYR A 141 6.39 7.06 -4.99
C TYR A 141 6.26 8.45 -4.37
N GLU A 142 6.41 9.49 -5.20
CA GLU A 142 6.24 10.88 -4.77
C GLU A 142 4.80 11.18 -4.36
N PHE A 143 3.85 10.53 -5.04
CA PHE A 143 2.43 10.61 -4.77
C PHE A 143 1.91 9.26 -4.26
N PRO A 144 0.89 9.25 -3.40
CA PRO A 144 0.28 8.01 -2.93
C PRO A 144 -0.25 7.16 -4.09
N GLU A 145 0.06 5.87 -4.06
CA GLU A 145 -0.51 4.91 -5.01
C GLU A 145 -1.99 4.66 -4.72
N LYS A 146 -2.78 4.57 -5.79
CA LYS A 146 -4.23 4.40 -5.65
C LYS A 146 -4.54 2.94 -5.31
N VAL A 147 -5.02 2.71 -4.09
CA VAL A 147 -5.54 1.40 -3.69
C VAL A 147 -7.07 1.39 -3.78
N MET A 148 -7.62 0.34 -4.36
CA MET A 148 -9.06 0.09 -4.37
C MET A 148 -9.51 -0.46 -3.02
N TYR A 149 -10.09 0.39 -2.18
CA TYR A 149 -10.67 -0.03 -0.92
C TYR A 149 -11.89 -0.93 -1.14
N ARG A 150 -11.91 -2.10 -0.50
CA ARG A 150 -12.98 -3.10 -0.63
C ARG A 150 -13.61 -3.36 0.73
N ARG A 151 -14.93 -3.48 0.76
CA ARG A 151 -15.69 -3.86 1.97
C ARG A 151 -15.52 -5.33 2.35
N GLU A 152 -15.10 -6.14 1.38
CA GLU A 152 -14.90 -7.56 1.55
C GLU A 152 -13.48 -7.91 1.13
N MET A 153 -12.87 -8.82 1.89
CA MET A 153 -11.55 -9.36 1.57
C MET A 153 -11.58 -10.00 0.16
N PRO A 154 -10.74 -9.53 -0.78
CA PRO A 154 -10.73 -10.04 -2.15
C PRO A 154 -10.29 -11.49 -2.18
N ARG A 155 -10.98 -12.35 -2.92
CA ARG A 155 -10.62 -13.78 -3.01
C ARG A 155 -9.66 -14.10 -4.16
N PHE A 156 -9.46 -13.16 -5.08
CA PHE A 156 -8.61 -13.30 -6.27
C PHE A 156 -8.96 -14.52 -7.13
N LYS A 157 -10.24 -14.90 -7.22
CA LYS A 157 -10.65 -16.13 -7.91
C LYS A 157 -10.59 -16.04 -9.42
N ARG A 158 -10.55 -14.82 -9.97
CA ARG A 158 -10.59 -14.60 -11.43
C ARG A 158 -9.21 -14.11 -11.90
N PRO A 159 -8.71 -14.60 -13.06
CA PRO A 159 -7.41 -14.20 -13.58
C PRO A 159 -7.20 -12.67 -13.65
N GLY A 160 -8.20 -11.92 -14.13
CA GLY A 160 -8.12 -10.47 -14.24
C GLY A 160 -8.06 -9.68 -12.93
N GLU A 161 -8.15 -10.33 -11.76
CA GLU A 161 -8.07 -9.63 -10.46
C GLU A 161 -6.63 -9.41 -9.98
N VAL A 162 -5.66 -10.12 -10.56
CA VAL A 162 -4.24 -10.14 -10.13
C VAL A 162 -3.27 -10.18 -11.31
N ASN A 163 -3.75 -9.96 -12.52
CA ASN A 163 -2.86 -9.90 -13.67
C ASN A 163 -1.89 -8.73 -13.51
N PRO A 164 -0.60 -8.92 -13.84
CA PRO A 164 0.36 -7.84 -13.84
C PRO A 164 -0.03 -6.79 -14.89
N ASP A 165 0.39 -5.54 -14.67
CA ASP A 165 0.13 -4.44 -15.59
C ASP A 165 0.87 -4.66 -16.93
N ASN A 166 1.98 -5.40 -16.90
CA ASN A 166 2.70 -5.84 -18.09
C ASN A 166 3.44 -7.16 -17.89
N ILE A 167 3.89 -7.76 -18.98
CA ILE A 167 4.55 -9.08 -18.97
C ILE A 167 5.94 -9.09 -18.29
N TYR A 168 6.56 -7.95 -18.01
CA TYR A 168 7.91 -7.86 -17.45
C TYR A 168 7.91 -7.65 -15.93
N GLU A 169 6.75 -7.61 -15.29
CA GLU A 169 6.66 -7.31 -13.85
C GLU A 169 7.26 -8.41 -12.95
N TYR A 170 7.25 -9.67 -13.43
CA TYR A 170 7.73 -10.84 -12.68
C TYR A 170 8.77 -11.69 -13.44
N TYR A 171 9.25 -11.23 -14.60
CA TYR A 171 10.27 -11.91 -15.44
C TYR A 171 11.50 -11.04 -15.69
#